data_AF-A0A920IYK3-F1
#
_entry.id   AF-A0A920IYK3-F1
#
_cell.length_a   1.000
_cell.length_b   1.000
_cell.length_c   1.000
_cell.angle_alpha   90.00
_cell.angle_beta   90.00
_cell.angle_gamma   90.00
#
_symmetry.space_group_name_H-M   'P 1'
#
loop_
_entity.id
_entity.type
_entity.pdbx_description
1 polymer ?
#
loop_
_entity_poly.entity_id
_entity_poly.type
_entity_poly.pdbx_seq_one_letter_code
_entity_poly.pdbx_strand_id
1 'polypeptide(L)'
;MAGMRGLMSDPKGRIIELPIRSSFAEGLSVMEYFISTHGARKGLADTALRTADSGYLTRRLADVAQDLIINTVDDENAVGIRIKADDDNMGSSLADRIVSRFPSIPITHPETGEIIEILTL
;
A
#
# COMPACT_ATOMS: atom_id res chain seq x y z
N MET A 1 -13.65 12.65 -20.38
CA MET A 1 -15.02 12.06 -20.32
C MET A 1 -15.67 11.94 -21.71
N ALA A 2 -14.89 11.76 -22.79
CA ALA A 2 -15.42 11.75 -24.15
C ALA A 2 -15.22 10.40 -24.87
N GLY A 3 -14.76 9.37 -24.15
CA GLY A 3 -14.59 8.01 -24.66
C GLY A 3 -15.59 7.05 -24.03
N MET A 4 -15.72 5.87 -24.63
CA MET A 4 -16.59 4.80 -24.13
C MET A 4 -16.24 4.42 -22.68
N ARG A 5 -17.25 4.11 -21.88
CA ARG A 5 -17.05 3.78 -20.46
C ARG A 5 -16.55 2.34 -20.25
N GLY A 6 -16.80 1.46 -21.22
CA GLY A 6 -16.26 0.10 -21.24
C GLY A 6 -17.11 -0.92 -20.48
N LEU A 7 -16.46 -1.99 -20.05
CA LEU A 7 -17.10 -3.11 -19.36
C LEU A 7 -17.40 -2.78 -17.89
N MET A 8 -18.47 -3.35 -17.37
CA MET A 8 -18.90 -3.18 -15.98
C MET A 8 -18.99 -4.54 -15.29
N SER A 9 -18.87 -4.54 -13.96
CA SER A 9 -19.07 -5.74 -13.14
C SER A 9 -20.49 -5.83 -12.60
N ASP A 10 -21.03 -7.05 -12.55
CA ASP A 10 -22.26 -7.35 -11.83
C ASP A 10 -22.04 -7.29 -10.31
N PRO A 11 -23.10 -7.33 -9.47
CA PRO A 11 -22.95 -7.35 -8.01
C PRO A 11 -22.17 -8.57 -7.48
N LYS A 12 -22.07 -9.65 -8.25
CA LYS A 12 -21.26 -10.83 -7.91
C LYS A 12 -19.80 -10.67 -8.31
N GLY A 13 -19.43 -9.57 -8.96
CA GLY A 13 -18.06 -9.27 -9.42
C GLY A 13 -17.71 -9.88 -10.79
N ARG A 14 -18.67 -10.49 -11.49
CA ARG A 14 -18.45 -11.01 -12.84
C ARG A 14 -18.51 -9.86 -13.84
N ILE A 15 -17.67 -9.91 -14.87
CA ILE A 15 -17.69 -8.94 -15.95
C ILE A 15 -18.94 -9.17 -16.79
N ILE A 16 -19.71 -8.10 -17.03
CA ILE A 16 -20.86 -8.10 -17.93
C ILE A 16 -20.33 -7.95 -19.36
N GLU A 17 -20.61 -8.92 -20.22
CA GLU A 17 -20.09 -8.97 -21.60
C GLU A 17 -20.60 -7.83 -22.49
N LEU A 18 -21.67 -7.14 -22.09
CA LEU A 18 -22.22 -5.98 -22.80
C LEU A 18 -21.52 -4.69 -22.33
N PRO A 19 -20.66 -4.05 -23.16
CA PRO A 19 -19.97 -2.82 -22.78
C PRO A 19 -20.89 -1.61 -22.89
N ILE A 20 -20.64 -0.61 -22.05
CA ILE A 20 -21.21 0.73 -22.18
C ILE A 20 -20.41 1.47 -23.26
N ARG A 21 -21.06 1.72 -24.40
CA ARG A 21 -20.43 2.34 -25.57
C ARG A 21 -20.46 3.86 -25.46
N SER A 22 -21.53 4.41 -24.89
CA SER A 22 -21.71 5.85 -24.76
C SER A 22 -20.78 6.45 -23.70
N SER A 23 -20.32 7.66 -23.95
CA SER A 23 -19.59 8.47 -22.96
C SER A 23 -20.55 9.28 -22.07
N PHE A 24 -20.02 9.85 -20.98
CA PHE A 24 -20.81 10.76 -20.15
C PHE A 24 -21.19 12.06 -20.88
N ALA A 25 -20.42 12.47 -21.89
CA ALA A 25 -20.71 13.64 -22.70
C ALA A 25 -21.87 13.41 -23.69
N GLU A 26 -21.99 12.20 -24.23
CA GLU A 26 -23.07 11.79 -25.14
C GLU A 26 -24.36 11.43 -24.38
N GLY A 27 -24.23 11.07 -23.10
CA GLY A 27 -25.33 10.59 -22.27
C GLY A 27 -25.48 9.07 -22.35
N LEU A 28 -25.99 8.47 -21.28
CA LEU A 28 -26.19 7.02 -21.19
C LEU A 28 -27.63 6.66 -21.53
N SER A 29 -27.83 5.60 -22.32
CA SER A 29 -29.16 5.00 -22.46
C SER A 29 -29.66 4.45 -21.12
N VAL A 30 -30.98 4.25 -20.98
CA VAL A 30 -31.58 3.72 -19.74
C VAL A 30 -30.94 2.39 -19.31
N MET A 31 -30.66 1.51 -20.27
CA MET A 31 -30.03 0.21 -20.00
C MET A 31 -28.56 0.37 -19.56
N GLU A 32 -27.78 1.20 -20.26
CA GLU A 32 -26.37 1.47 -19.89
C GLU A 32 -26.26 2.13 -18.51
N TYR A 33 -27.17 3.06 -18.21
CA TYR A 33 -27.25 3.69 -16.90
C TYR A 33 -27.56 2.64 -15.82
N PHE A 34 -28.58 1.80 -16.03
CA PHE A 34 -28.96 0.74 -15.10
C PHE A 34 -27.82 -0.25 -14.83
N ILE A 35 -27.11 -0.69 -15.87
CA ILE A 35 -25.92 -1.55 -15.74
C ILE A 35 -24.85 -0.85 -14.89
N SER A 36 -24.60 0.44 -15.12
CA SER A 36 -23.58 1.19 -14.37
C SER A 36 -23.88 1.35 -12.87
N THR A 37 -25.16 1.29 -12.47
CA THR A 37 -25.54 1.42 -11.05
C THR A 37 -25.12 0.24 -10.19
N HIS A 38 -25.05 -0.98 -10.77
CA HIS A 38 -24.73 -2.19 -10.01
C HIS A 38 -23.29 -2.16 -9.49
N GLY A 39 -22.34 -1.85 -10.38
CA GLY A 39 -20.93 -1.69 -10.01
C GLY A 39 -20.72 -0.53 -9.04
N ALA A 40 -21.37 0.60 -9.26
CA ALA A 40 -21.26 1.78 -8.39
C ALA A 40 -21.78 1.50 -6.97
N ARG A 41 -22.97 0.87 -6.85
CA ARG A 41 -23.56 0.54 -5.54
C ARG A 41 -22.72 -0.48 -4.79
N LYS A 42 -22.20 -1.52 -5.48
CA LYS A 42 -21.29 -2.49 -4.87
C LYS A 42 -20.01 -1.80 -4.39
N GLY A 43 -19.40 -0.94 -5.22
CA GLY A 43 -18.22 -0.18 -4.84
C GLY A 43 -18.43 0.64 -3.57
N LEU A 44 -19.55 1.36 -3.47
CA LEU A 44 -19.89 2.12 -2.26
C LEU A 44 -20.05 1.23 -1.02
N ALA A 45 -20.73 0.10 -1.16
CA ALA A 45 -20.91 -0.86 -0.07
C ALA A 45 -19.57 -1.49 0.36
N ASP A 46 -18.75 -1.92 -0.59
CA ASP A 46 -17.44 -2.51 -0.35
C ASP A 46 -16.49 -1.49 0.29
N THR A 47 -16.52 -0.22 -0.14
CA THR A 47 -15.79 0.86 0.51
C THR A 47 -16.22 1.02 1.96
N ALA A 48 -17.53 1.08 2.24
CA ALA A 48 -18.03 1.23 3.61
C ALA A 48 -17.62 0.04 4.51
N LEU A 49 -17.70 -1.19 4.01
CA LEU A 49 -17.25 -2.39 4.73
C LEU A 49 -15.74 -2.35 5.00
N ARG A 50 -14.94 -2.04 3.98
CA ARG A 50 -13.48 -1.94 4.11
C ARG A 50 -13.04 -0.82 5.06
N THR A 51 -13.80 0.27 5.15
CA THR A 51 -13.57 1.33 6.15
C THR A 51 -13.73 0.79 7.57
N ALA A 52 -14.78 0.01 7.83
CA ALA A 52 -15.01 -0.60 9.14
C ALA A 52 -13.90 -1.60 9.50
N ASP A 53 -13.50 -2.47 8.56
CA ASP A 53 -12.43 -3.45 8.77
C ASP A 53 -11.08 -2.76 9.05
N SER A 54 -10.79 -1.71 8.29
CA SER A 54 -9.55 -0.93 8.47
C SER A 54 -9.52 -0.24 9.84
N GLY A 55 -10.66 0.35 10.27
CA GLY A 55 -10.78 0.94 11.61
C GLY A 55 -10.67 -0.09 12.74
N TYR A 56 -11.18 -1.31 12.53
CA TYR A 56 -11.01 -2.39 13.48
C TYR A 56 -9.54 -2.83 13.61
N LEU A 57 -8.85 -2.96 12.47
CA LEU A 57 -7.45 -3.33 12.43
C LEU A 57 -6.57 -2.27 13.13
N THR A 58 -6.77 -0.99 12.84
CA THR A 58 -5.99 0.08 13.48
C THR A 58 -6.22 0.11 14.98
N ARG A 59 -7.45 -0.09 15.47
CA ARG A 59 -7.73 -0.21 16.90
C ARG A 59 -6.97 -1.39 17.52
N ARG A 60 -7.01 -2.58 16.90
CA ARG A 60 -6.28 -3.75 17.39
C ARG A 60 -4.77 -3.55 17.41
N LEU A 61 -4.21 -2.92 16.39
CA LEU A 61 -2.78 -2.62 16.33
C LEU A 61 -2.38 -1.62 17.42
N ALA A 62 -3.19 -0.59 17.65
CA ALA A 62 -2.98 0.37 18.73
C ALA A 62 -3.06 -0.31 20.10
N ASP A 63 -4.06 -1.16 20.34
CA ASP A 63 -4.21 -1.91 21.61
C ASP A 63 -2.96 -2.77 21.91
N VAL A 64 -2.33 -3.37 20.89
CA VAL A 64 -1.12 -4.20 21.06
C VAL A 64 0.14 -3.36 21.25
N ALA A 65 0.23 -2.21 20.58
CA ALA A 65 1.41 -1.35 20.59
C ALA A 65 1.40 -0.29 21.70
N GLN A 66 0.32 -0.15 22.48
CA GLN A 66 0.13 0.95 23.43
C GLN A 66 1.22 1.06 24.50
N ASP A 67 1.84 -0.07 24.86
CA ASP A 67 2.87 -0.12 25.91
C ASP A 67 4.30 -0.01 25.35
N LEU A 68 4.47 0.25 24.05
CA LEU A 68 5.78 0.44 23.42
C LEU A 68 6.28 1.87 23.63
N ILE A 69 7.27 2.04 24.50
CA ILE A 69 7.94 3.31 24.79
C ILE A 69 9.46 3.18 24.63
N ILE A 70 10.11 4.23 24.12
CA ILE A 70 11.57 4.31 24.02
C ILE A 70 12.13 4.75 25.37
N ASN A 71 12.80 3.83 26.07
CA ASN A 71 13.32 4.06 27.43
C ASN A 71 14.84 4.29 27.49
N THR A 72 15.57 3.93 26.44
CA THR A 72 17.03 3.97 26.40
C THR A 72 17.49 4.52 25.06
N VAL A 73 18.58 5.29 25.07
CA VAL A 73 19.17 5.89 23.87
C VAL A 73 19.93 4.85 23.05
N ASP A 74 20.64 3.94 23.71
CA ASP A 74 21.35 2.84 23.08
C ASP A 74 21.26 1.56 23.91
N ASP A 75 21.03 0.45 23.23
CA ASP A 75 20.99 -0.89 23.82
C ASP A 75 22.12 -1.71 23.23
N GLU A 76 23.15 -1.97 24.05
CA GLU A 76 24.33 -2.76 23.65
C GLU A 76 23.97 -4.18 23.18
N ASN A 77 22.78 -4.70 23.51
CA ASN A 77 22.30 -6.02 23.10
C ASN A 77 21.34 -5.98 21.90
N ALA A 78 21.15 -4.82 21.27
CA ALA A 78 20.25 -4.68 20.13
C ALA A 78 20.66 -5.59 18.96
N VAL A 79 19.70 -6.35 18.44
CA VAL A 79 19.91 -7.24 17.29
C VAL A 79 19.44 -6.55 16.02
N GLY A 80 20.35 -6.39 15.05
CA GLY A 80 20.04 -5.85 13.74
C GLY A 80 19.29 -6.82 12.81
N ILE A 81 18.61 -6.26 11.82
CA ILE A 81 17.99 -7.02 10.71
C ILE A 81 18.72 -6.74 9.40
N ARG A 82 18.93 -7.78 8.57
CA ARG A 82 19.56 -7.62 7.26
C ARG A 82 18.54 -7.09 6.24
N ILE A 83 18.79 -5.89 5.72
CA ILE A 83 18.01 -5.28 4.64
C ILE A 83 18.72 -5.58 3.31
N LYS A 84 17.96 -6.05 2.31
CA LYS A 84 18.45 -6.29 0.94
C LYS A 84 17.73 -5.36 -0.03
N ALA A 85 18.36 -5.03 -1.15
CA ALA A 85 17.62 -4.46 -2.27
C ALA A 85 16.55 -5.47 -2.72
N ASP A 86 15.39 -4.97 -3.11
CA ASP A 86 14.37 -5.80 -3.72
C ASP A 86 14.79 -6.11 -5.16
N ASP A 87 14.76 -7.38 -5.57
CA ASP A 87 15.09 -7.78 -6.95
C ASP A 87 13.95 -7.45 -7.93
N ASP A 88 12.74 -7.19 -7.40
CA ASP A 88 11.56 -6.89 -8.20
C ASP A 88 11.39 -5.37 -8.37
N ASN A 89 11.24 -4.92 -9.63
CA ASN A 89 11.07 -3.50 -10.02
C ASN A 89 9.80 -2.81 -9.44
N MET A 90 9.03 -3.50 -8.59
CA MET A 90 7.83 -3.00 -7.92
C MET A 90 8.04 -2.70 -6.43
N GLY A 91 9.26 -2.89 -5.89
CA GLY A 91 9.62 -2.59 -4.51
C GLY A 91 10.15 -1.16 -4.28
N SER A 92 10.18 -0.73 -3.01
CA SER A 92 10.90 0.47 -2.58
C SER A 92 12.41 0.28 -2.75
N SER A 93 13.14 1.33 -3.16
CA SER A 93 14.59 1.24 -3.33
C SER A 93 15.31 0.91 -2.02
N LEU A 94 16.55 0.39 -2.09
CA LEU A 94 17.35 0.16 -0.88
C LEU A 94 17.53 1.46 -0.08
N ALA A 95 17.71 2.59 -0.76
CA ALA A 95 17.85 3.91 -0.14
C ALA A 95 16.62 4.25 0.73
N ASP A 96 15.41 4.09 0.22
CA ASP A 96 14.17 4.38 0.97
C ASP A 96 14.02 3.51 2.22
N ARG A 97 14.60 2.30 2.21
CA ARG A 97 14.49 1.34 3.31
C ARG A 97 15.51 1.59 4.43
N ILE A 98 16.66 2.16 4.11
CA ILE A 98 17.75 2.43 5.07
C ILE A 98 17.67 3.83 5.69
N VAL A 99 16.97 4.77 5.05
CA VAL A 99 16.73 6.10 5.62
C VAL A 99 16.12 5.99 7.02
N SER A 100 16.65 6.78 7.95
CA SER A 100 16.25 6.81 9.37
C SER A 100 16.57 5.56 10.19
N ARG A 101 17.41 4.64 9.69
CA ARG A 101 17.92 3.50 10.46
C ARG A 101 19.40 3.67 10.76
N PHE A 102 19.84 3.03 11.85
CA PHE A 102 21.25 2.97 12.22
C PHE A 102 21.88 1.63 11.82
N PRO A 103 23.15 1.62 11.39
CA PRO A 103 23.87 0.39 11.10
C PRO A 103 24.15 -0.38 12.39
N SER A 104 23.80 -1.66 12.42
CA SER A 104 24.12 -2.57 13.54
C SER A 104 25.56 -3.09 13.49
N ILE A 105 26.20 -3.03 12.32
CA ILE A 105 27.61 -3.39 12.09
C ILE A 105 28.29 -2.28 11.28
N PRO A 106 29.61 -2.05 11.44
CA PRO A 106 30.33 -1.09 10.62
C PRO A 106 30.19 -1.40 9.13
N ILE A 107 29.85 -0.39 8.33
CA ILE A 107 29.74 -0.52 6.88
C ILE A 107 31.06 -0.07 6.25
N THR A 108 31.69 -0.94 5.48
CA THR A 108 32.95 -0.64 4.79
C THR A 108 32.75 -0.50 3.30
N HIS A 109 33.56 0.36 2.68
CA HIS A 109 33.59 0.49 1.23
C HIS A 109 34.25 -0.77 0.62
N PRO A 110 33.61 -1.41 -0.37
CA PRO A 110 34.04 -2.73 -0.87
C PRO A 110 35.42 -2.71 -1.51
N GLU A 111 35.86 -1.58 -2.08
CA GLU A 111 37.13 -1.50 -2.81
C GLU A 111 38.27 -0.89 -1.99
N THR A 112 37.97 0.00 -1.04
CA THR A 112 38.99 0.75 -0.27
C THR A 112 39.15 0.22 1.15
N GLY A 113 38.16 -0.53 1.65
CA GLY A 113 38.14 -1.01 3.04
C GLY A 113 37.91 0.10 4.08
N GLU A 114 37.71 1.34 3.64
CA GLU A 114 37.42 2.47 4.51
C GLU A 114 36.03 2.32 5.14
N ILE A 115 35.91 2.70 6.42
CA ILE A 115 34.64 2.66 7.14
C ILE A 115 33.80 3.86 6.67
N ILE A 116 32.67 3.56 6.03
CA ILE A 116 31.70 4.56 5.56
C ILE A 116 30.88 5.09 6.73
N GLU A 117 30.44 4.19 7.61
CA GLU A 117 29.59 4.55 8.74
C GLU A 117 29.75 3.53 9.88
N ILE A 118 29.80 4.02 11.11
CA ILE A 118 29.81 3.23 12.34
C ILE A 118 28.76 3.80 13.30
N LEU A 119 28.11 2.94 14.08
CA LEU A 119 27.24 3.39 15.16
C LEU A 119 28.09 4.24 16.12
N THR A 120 27.89 5.56 16.11
CA THR A 120 28.56 6.49 17.00
C THR A 120 27.47 7.24 17.75
N LEU A 121 27.49 7.13 19.08
CA LEU A 121 26.66 7.94 19.99
C LEU A 121 27.44 9.15 20.47
#